data_AF-A0A7M3ZPE8-F1
#
_entry.id   AF-A0A7M3ZPE8-F1
#
_cell.length_a   1.000
_cell.length_b   1.000
_cell.length_c   1.000
_cell.angle_alpha   90.00
_cell.angle_beta   90.00
_cell.angle_gamma   90.00
#
_symmetry.space_group_name_H-M   'P 1'
#
loop_
_entity.id
_entity.type
_entity.pdbx_description
1 polymer ?
#
loop_
_entity_poly.entity_id
_entity_poly.type
_entity_poly.pdbx_seq_one_letter_code
_entity_poly.pdbx_strand_id
1 'polypeptide(L)'
;MSLAGTLGLFAMGAGIGHIGPRLPTLWMTRAAGFNRRFPPHPEPVPLSPYLTQRVLHMRVFYWLSFVLAALVLVFGAASLRWGSAMFGFGLWVASTWTVLSRIQSLLAGRPAPWSKELAVHLQTVVNQSTLVPCCDEPFPVWGMRSIDCSECGTVLSRTARPDLGRTRSDGWMAGTLRLLMTDGYPMAEPLPEPKVEEE
;
A
#
# COMPACT_ATOMS: atom_id res chain seq x y z
N MET A 1 -9.74 11.96 -37.40
CA MET A 1 -8.88 11.14 -36.51
C MET A 1 -9.24 9.68 -36.71
N SER A 2 -8.27 8.77 -36.80
CA SER A 2 -8.57 7.33 -36.83
C SER A 2 -9.02 6.84 -35.45
N LEU A 3 -9.81 5.76 -35.41
CA LEU A 3 -10.21 5.09 -34.17
C LEU A 3 -8.99 4.75 -33.31
N ALA A 4 -7.93 4.23 -33.94
CA ALA A 4 -6.68 3.92 -33.26
C ALA A 4 -6.04 5.15 -32.60
N GLY A 5 -6.05 6.30 -33.26
CA GLY A 5 -5.53 7.55 -32.67
C GLY A 5 -6.35 8.03 -31.47
N THR A 6 -7.68 7.92 -31.56
CA THR A 6 -8.56 8.30 -30.44
C THR A 6 -8.39 7.37 -29.23
N LEU A 7 -8.28 6.06 -29.47
CA LEU A 7 -8.03 5.07 -28.42
C LEU A 7 -6.65 5.26 -27.79
N GLY A 8 -5.62 5.53 -28.59
CA GLY A 8 -4.26 5.78 -28.11
C GLY A 8 -4.20 6.99 -27.17
N LEU A 9 -4.82 8.12 -27.56
CA LEU A 9 -4.86 9.32 -26.72
C LEU A 9 -5.64 9.08 -25.42
N PHE A 10 -6.78 8.40 -25.48
CA PHE A 10 -7.55 8.04 -24.29
C PHE A 10 -6.74 7.13 -23.36
N ALA A 11 -6.14 6.06 -23.87
CA ALA A 11 -5.37 5.11 -23.08
C ALA A 11 -4.14 5.77 -22.44
N MET A 12 -3.46 6.67 -23.16
CA MET A 12 -2.36 7.45 -22.61
C MET A 12 -2.83 8.36 -21.47
N GLY A 13 -3.93 9.09 -21.67
CA GLY A 13 -4.54 9.92 -20.63
C GLY A 13 -4.96 9.10 -19.41
N ALA A 14 -5.64 7.98 -19.62
CA ALA A 14 -6.06 7.08 -18.56
C ALA A 14 -4.87 6.47 -17.80
N GLY A 15 -3.80 6.09 -18.51
CA GLY A 15 -2.57 5.59 -17.92
C GLY A 15 -1.92 6.60 -16.98
N ILE A 16 -1.77 7.85 -17.43
CA ILE A 16 -1.25 8.94 -16.59
C ILE A 16 -2.20 9.24 -15.43
N GLY A 17 -3.52 9.27 -15.68
CA GLY A 17 -4.56 9.50 -14.68
C GLY A 17 -4.60 8.43 -13.58
N HIS A 18 -4.24 7.20 -13.94
CA HIS A 18 -4.17 6.08 -13.00
C HIS A 18 -2.84 6.02 -12.24
N ILE A 19 -1.71 6.19 -12.94
CA ILE A 19 -0.37 6.05 -12.34
C ILE A 19 0.04 7.31 -11.58
N GLY A 20 -0.24 8.50 -12.12
CA GLY A 20 0.20 9.80 -11.60
C GLY A 20 -0.11 9.98 -10.11
N PRO A 21 -1.37 9.78 -9.67
CA PRO A 21 -1.72 9.90 -8.24
C PRO A 21 -0.99 8.90 -7.33
N ARG A 22 -0.52 7.77 -7.86
CA ARG A 22 0.13 6.68 -7.12
C ARG A 22 1.67 6.77 -7.15
N LEU A 23 2.25 7.78 -7.81
CA LEU A 23 3.70 7.92 -7.94
C LEU A 23 4.46 7.89 -6.61
N PRO A 24 4.02 8.57 -5.52
CA PRO A 24 4.72 8.51 -4.25
C PRO A 24 4.83 7.08 -3.72
N THR A 25 3.72 6.33 -3.73
CA THR A 25 3.70 4.94 -3.28
C THR A 25 4.47 4.00 -4.20
N LEU A 26 4.51 4.25 -5.52
CA LEU A 26 5.16 3.37 -6.49
C LEU A 26 6.68 3.55 -6.53
N TRP A 27 7.16 4.79 -6.44
CA TRP A 27 8.57 5.13 -6.71
C TRP A 27 9.32 5.60 -5.47
N MET A 28 8.78 6.59 -4.73
CA MET A 28 9.51 7.17 -3.58
C MET A 28 9.78 6.12 -2.50
N THR A 29 8.83 5.21 -2.28
CA THR A 29 8.95 4.17 -1.26
C THR A 29 10.01 3.12 -1.61
N ARG A 30 10.35 2.98 -2.89
CA ARG A 30 11.26 1.95 -3.40
C ARG A 30 12.67 2.46 -3.65
N ALA A 31 12.91 3.75 -3.50
CA ALA A 31 14.25 4.33 -3.61
C ALA A 31 15.20 3.71 -2.57
N ALA A 32 16.46 3.50 -2.96
CA ALA A 32 17.46 2.82 -2.13
C ALA A 32 17.64 3.50 -0.74
N GLY A 33 17.51 4.83 -0.67
CA GLY A 33 17.58 5.57 0.60
C GLY A 33 16.47 5.21 1.58
N PHE A 34 15.30 4.77 1.10
CA PHE A 34 14.13 4.49 1.93
C PHE A 34 14.12 3.04 2.45
N ASN A 35 14.90 2.13 1.86
CA ASN A 35 14.89 0.69 2.20
C ASN A 35 16.14 0.17 2.93
N ARG A 36 17.06 1.04 3.35
CA ARG A 36 18.34 0.64 3.98
C ARG A 36 18.20 -0.22 5.24
N ARG A 37 17.08 -0.12 5.96
CA ARG A 37 16.83 -0.80 7.25
C ARG A 37 15.87 -1.97 7.14
N PHE A 38 15.38 -2.27 5.95
CA PHE A 38 14.40 -3.33 5.74
C PHE A 38 15.03 -4.47 4.94
N PRO A 39 14.84 -5.73 5.37
CA PRO A 39 15.24 -6.87 4.54
C PRO A 39 14.46 -6.85 3.22
N PRO A 40 14.99 -7.45 2.14
CA PRO A 40 14.25 -7.55 0.88
C PRO A 40 12.96 -8.37 1.04
N HIS A 41 11.94 -8.08 0.24
CA HIS A 41 10.75 -8.94 0.20
C HIS A 41 11.11 -10.28 -0.47
N PRO A 42 10.70 -11.45 0.08
CA PRO A 42 9.59 -11.69 1.01
C PRO A 42 9.91 -11.78 2.51
N GLU A 43 11.18 -11.63 2.90
CA GLU A 43 11.67 -11.90 4.27
C GLU A 43 10.83 -11.20 5.36
N PRO A 44 10.70 -11.82 6.55
CA PRO A 44 10.00 -11.23 7.69
C PRO A 44 10.69 -9.94 8.14
N VAL A 45 9.93 -9.02 8.71
CA VAL A 45 10.45 -7.70 9.12
C VAL A 45 10.39 -7.58 10.63
N PRO A 46 11.50 -7.31 11.33
CA PRO A 46 11.48 -7.16 12.78
C PRO A 46 10.57 -5.99 13.19
N LEU A 47 9.77 -6.20 14.24
CA LEU A 47 8.96 -5.13 14.80
C LEU A 47 9.88 -4.15 15.51
N SER A 48 10.05 -2.98 14.90
CA SER A 48 10.93 -1.93 15.37
C SER A 48 10.25 -0.56 15.21
N PRO A 49 10.72 0.47 15.92
CA PRO A 49 10.22 1.84 15.72
C PRO A 49 10.31 2.30 14.26
N TYR A 50 11.31 1.80 13.51
CA TYR A 50 11.46 2.07 12.08
C TYR A 50 10.34 1.47 11.23
N LEU A 51 9.82 0.29 11.60
CA LEU A 51 8.65 -0.30 10.96
C LEU A 51 7.41 0.56 11.20
N THR A 52 7.18 1.00 12.43
CA THR A 52 6.05 1.89 12.77
C THR A 52 6.14 3.20 11.99
N GLN A 53 7.32 3.82 11.94
CA GLN A 53 7.56 5.01 11.12
C GLN A 53 7.28 4.74 9.64
N ARG A 54 7.68 3.58 9.12
CA ARG A 54 7.43 3.18 7.72
C ARG A 54 5.95 3.08 7.41
N VAL A 55 5.15 2.46 8.28
CA VAL A 55 3.69 2.40 8.12
C VAL A 55 3.08 3.81 8.08
N LEU A 56 3.53 4.71 8.96
CA LEU A 56 3.05 6.10 8.97
C LEU A 56 3.45 6.88 7.72
N HIS A 57 4.67 6.73 7.22
CA HIS A 57 5.07 7.34 5.94
C HIS A 57 4.25 6.80 4.77
N MET A 58 4.02 5.50 4.73
CA MET A 58 3.18 4.89 3.69
C MET A 58 1.75 5.42 3.73
N ARG A 59 1.19 5.61 4.93
CA ARG A 59 -0.10 6.28 5.11
C ARG A 59 -0.09 7.69 4.52
N VAL A 60 0.94 8.49 4.79
CA VAL A 60 1.06 9.85 4.22
C VAL A 60 1.08 9.79 2.69
N PHE A 61 1.89 8.93 2.09
CA PHE A 61 1.96 8.78 0.64
C PHE A 61 0.65 8.29 0.01
N TYR A 62 -0.05 7.38 0.68
CA TYR A 62 -1.37 6.92 0.25
C TYR A 62 -2.37 8.08 0.19
N TRP A 63 -2.41 8.96 1.20
CA TRP A 63 -3.33 10.10 1.21
C TRP A 63 -2.86 11.27 0.34
N LEU A 64 -1.56 11.43 0.11
CA LEU A 64 -1.01 12.39 -0.86
C LEU A 64 -1.52 12.12 -2.28
N SER A 65 -1.98 10.89 -2.57
CA SER A 65 -2.63 10.57 -3.84
C SER A 65 -3.86 11.44 -4.14
N PHE A 66 -4.57 11.96 -3.13
CA PHE A 66 -5.66 12.91 -3.36
C PHE A 66 -5.18 14.23 -3.97
N VAL A 67 -4.08 14.78 -3.45
CA VAL A 67 -3.52 16.04 -3.94
C VAL A 67 -3.05 15.87 -5.38
N LEU A 68 -2.33 14.78 -5.66
CA LEU A 68 -1.87 14.48 -7.02
C LEU A 68 -3.05 14.17 -7.97
N ALA A 69 -4.08 13.46 -7.50
CA ALA A 69 -5.29 13.24 -8.29
C ALA A 69 -6.02 14.55 -8.60
N ALA A 70 -6.10 15.49 -7.65
CA ALA A 70 -6.68 16.81 -7.90
C ALA A 70 -5.90 17.59 -8.96
N LEU A 71 -4.56 17.58 -8.90
CA LEU A 71 -3.72 18.19 -9.94
C LEU A 71 -3.97 17.58 -11.33
N VAL A 72 -4.04 16.24 -11.39
CA VAL A 72 -4.33 15.52 -12.64
C VAL A 72 -5.74 15.81 -13.15
N LEU A 73 -6.73 15.93 -12.26
CA LEU A 73 -8.09 16.34 -12.62
C LEU A 73 -8.10 17.74 -13.23
N VAL A 74 -7.49 18.73 -12.57
CA VAL A 74 -7.41 20.10 -13.12
C VAL A 74 -6.76 20.11 -14.51
N PHE A 75 -5.68 19.35 -14.69
CA PHE A 75 -5.05 19.21 -16.00
C PHE A 75 -5.96 18.50 -17.01
N GLY A 76 -6.71 17.48 -16.59
CA GLY A 76 -7.75 16.84 -17.38
C GLY A 76 -8.84 17.82 -17.85
N ALA A 77 -9.36 18.68 -16.97
CA ALA A 77 -10.34 19.73 -17.33
C ALA A 77 -9.75 20.69 -18.35
N ALA A 78 -8.52 21.15 -18.09
CA ALA A 78 -7.85 22.07 -18.98
C ALA A 78 -7.67 21.45 -20.37
N SER A 79 -7.29 20.18 -20.43
CA SER A 79 -7.15 19.44 -21.68
C SER A 79 -8.49 19.24 -22.40
N LEU A 80 -9.58 18.99 -21.67
CA LEU A 80 -10.93 18.92 -22.23
C LEU A 80 -11.37 20.27 -22.84
N ARG A 81 -11.01 21.39 -22.19
CA ARG A 81 -11.46 22.72 -22.58
C ARG A 81 -10.63 23.37 -23.69
N TRP A 82 -9.32 23.14 -23.69
CA TRP A 82 -8.35 23.84 -24.54
C TRP A 82 -7.41 22.92 -25.31
N GLY A 83 -7.41 21.61 -25.04
CA GLY A 83 -6.47 20.66 -25.61
C GLY A 83 -7.13 19.48 -26.32
N SER A 84 -6.59 18.29 -26.09
CA SER A 84 -7.13 17.05 -26.66
C SER A 84 -8.24 16.50 -25.77
N ALA A 85 -9.48 16.56 -26.25
CA ALA A 85 -10.63 16.05 -25.52
C ALA A 85 -10.49 14.57 -25.13
N MET A 86 -10.00 13.70 -26.03
CA MET A 86 -9.85 12.27 -25.74
C MET A 86 -8.80 11.99 -24.66
N PHE A 87 -7.68 12.71 -24.70
CA PHE A 87 -6.62 12.59 -23.70
C PHE A 87 -7.09 13.14 -22.35
N GLY A 88 -7.70 14.34 -22.34
CA GLY A 88 -8.27 14.94 -21.14
C GLY A 88 -9.35 14.07 -20.49
N PHE A 89 -10.20 13.44 -21.31
CA PHE A 89 -11.22 12.50 -20.83
C PHE A 89 -10.59 11.28 -20.15
N GLY A 90 -9.54 10.69 -20.75
CA GLY A 90 -8.80 9.59 -20.14
C GLY A 90 -8.23 9.96 -18.75
N LEU A 91 -7.57 11.13 -18.66
CA LEU A 91 -7.06 11.65 -17.39
C LEU A 91 -8.18 11.78 -16.35
N TRP A 92 -9.28 12.42 -16.76
CA TRP A 92 -10.41 12.72 -15.88
C TRP A 92 -11.05 11.46 -15.32
N VAL A 93 -11.36 10.47 -16.17
CA VAL A 93 -12.01 9.22 -15.74
C VAL A 93 -11.12 8.45 -14.76
N ALA A 94 -9.84 8.25 -15.09
CA ALA A 94 -8.94 7.44 -14.27
C ALA A 94 -8.58 8.10 -12.92
N SER A 95 -8.39 9.42 -12.91
CA SER A 95 -8.14 10.17 -11.68
C SER A 95 -9.38 10.29 -10.81
N THR A 96 -10.56 10.52 -11.39
CA THR A 96 -11.85 10.51 -10.68
C THR A 96 -12.08 9.15 -10.01
N TRP A 97 -11.84 8.05 -10.72
CA TRP A 97 -11.94 6.71 -10.14
C TRP A 97 -11.02 6.53 -8.92
N THR A 98 -9.80 7.07 -8.98
CA THR A 98 -8.86 7.04 -7.86
C THR A 98 -9.39 7.85 -6.68
N VAL A 99 -9.93 9.05 -6.90
CA VAL A 99 -10.55 9.86 -5.83
C VAL A 99 -11.73 9.13 -5.20
N LEU A 100 -12.65 8.58 -6.01
CA LEU A 100 -13.83 7.87 -5.52
C LEU A 100 -13.46 6.63 -4.70
N SER A 101 -12.53 5.80 -5.16
CA SER A 101 -12.07 4.62 -4.42
C SER A 101 -11.45 4.98 -3.06
N ARG A 102 -10.72 6.09 -2.99
CA ARG A 102 -10.17 6.61 -1.74
C ARG A 102 -11.24 7.16 -0.80
N ILE A 103 -12.21 7.92 -1.33
CA ILE A 103 -13.36 8.42 -0.54
C ILE A 103 -14.17 7.25 0.01
N GLN A 104 -14.42 6.22 -0.80
CA GLN A 104 -15.11 5.01 -0.35
C GLN A 104 -14.37 4.38 0.85
N SER A 105 -13.03 4.30 0.81
CA SER A 105 -12.22 3.79 1.93
C SER A 105 -12.30 4.62 3.22
N LEU A 106 -12.75 5.89 3.15
CA LEU A 106 -12.98 6.74 4.32
C LEU A 106 -14.38 6.57 4.93
N LEU A 107 -15.39 6.27 4.11
CA LEU A 107 -16.80 6.28 4.55
C LEU A 107 -17.33 4.90 4.94
N ALA A 108 -17.10 3.87 4.13
CA ALA A 108 -17.76 2.57 4.29
C ALA A 108 -17.03 1.39 3.61
N GLY A 109 -15.83 1.61 3.09
CA GLY A 109 -15.04 0.62 2.37
C GLY A 109 -14.03 -0.12 3.26
N ARG A 110 -13.21 -0.97 2.61
CA ARG A 110 -12.01 -1.54 3.23
C ARG A 110 -11.09 -0.39 3.68
N PRO A 111 -10.60 -0.38 4.93
CA PRO A 111 -9.73 0.68 5.42
C PRO A 111 -8.42 0.70 4.62
N ALA A 112 -7.80 1.88 4.52
CA ALA A 112 -6.51 2.02 3.85
C ALA A 112 -5.48 1.00 4.41
N PRO A 113 -4.65 0.39 3.54
CA PRO A 113 -3.74 -0.68 3.95
C PRO A 113 -2.70 -0.23 5.00
N TRP A 114 -2.40 1.07 5.05
CA TRP A 114 -1.58 1.69 6.09
C TRP A 114 -2.40 2.69 6.89
N SER A 115 -2.74 2.34 8.13
CA SER A 115 -3.56 3.16 9.03
C SER A 115 -2.80 3.52 10.32
N LYS A 116 -3.29 4.52 11.06
CA LYS A 116 -2.77 4.84 12.40
C LYS A 116 -3.01 3.67 13.36
N GLU A 117 -4.17 3.04 13.25
CA GLU A 117 -4.57 1.88 14.04
C GLU A 117 -3.58 0.73 13.86
N LEU A 118 -3.16 0.45 12.62
CA LEU A 118 -2.13 -0.56 12.35
C LEU A 118 -0.80 -0.23 13.03
N ALA A 119 -0.37 1.03 12.99
CA ALA A 119 0.86 1.47 13.66
C ALA A 119 0.78 1.31 15.19
N VAL A 120 -0.37 1.65 15.79
CA VAL A 120 -0.63 1.43 17.22
C VAL A 120 -0.66 -0.06 17.54
N HIS A 121 -1.32 -0.88 16.71
CA HIS A 121 -1.40 -2.34 16.88
C HIS A 121 -0.01 -2.98 16.93
N LEU A 122 0.88 -2.59 16.00
CA LEU A 122 2.27 -3.07 16.01
C LEU A 122 2.99 -2.72 17.30
N GLN A 123 2.80 -1.49 17.81
CA GLN A 123 3.40 -1.09 19.09
C GLN A 123 2.79 -1.87 20.27
N THR A 124 1.48 -2.13 20.24
CA THR A 124 0.81 -2.94 21.26
C THR A 124 1.38 -4.36 21.29
N VAL A 125 1.62 -4.99 20.13
CA VAL A 125 2.24 -6.32 20.05
C VAL A 125 3.64 -6.33 20.67
N VAL A 126 4.47 -5.32 20.37
CA VAL A 126 5.80 -5.18 21.00
C VAL A 126 5.66 -5.03 22.51
N ASN A 127 4.81 -4.12 22.98
CA ASN A 127 4.63 -3.88 24.41
C ASN A 127 4.15 -5.15 25.13
N GLN A 128 3.20 -5.88 24.55
CA GLN A 128 2.70 -7.14 25.10
C GLN A 128 3.80 -8.20 25.17
N SER A 129 4.63 -8.32 24.12
CA SER A 129 5.74 -9.26 24.13
C SER A 129 6.80 -8.95 25.19
N THR A 130 6.90 -7.70 25.64
CA THR A 130 7.78 -7.32 26.76
C THR A 130 7.13 -7.54 28.13
N LEU A 131 5.83 -7.30 28.26
CA LEU A 131 5.12 -7.43 29.54
C LEU A 131 4.80 -8.88 29.90
N VAL A 132 4.40 -9.68 28.90
CA VAL A 132 4.06 -11.09 29.02
C VAL A 132 4.80 -11.83 27.90
N PRO A 133 6.11 -12.09 28.09
CA PRO A 133 6.93 -12.68 27.04
C PRO A 133 6.52 -14.13 26.77
N CYS A 134 6.56 -14.52 25.50
CA CYS A 134 6.26 -15.90 25.08
C CYS A 134 7.42 -16.87 25.30
N CYS A 135 8.64 -16.37 25.50
CA CYS A 135 9.87 -17.12 25.75
C CYS A 135 10.89 -16.19 26.45
N ASP A 136 12.08 -16.71 26.82
CA ASP A 136 13.08 -15.95 27.58
C ASP A 136 13.54 -14.66 26.87
N GLU A 137 13.75 -14.71 25.55
CA GLU A 137 14.12 -13.54 24.73
C GLU A 137 13.17 -13.41 23.52
N PRO A 138 12.01 -12.73 23.68
CA PRO A 138 11.03 -12.62 22.60
C PRO A 138 11.54 -11.68 21.50
N PHE A 139 11.53 -12.15 20.25
CA PHE A 139 11.87 -11.34 19.08
C PHE A 139 10.73 -11.34 18.05
N PRO A 140 9.79 -10.38 18.14
CA PRO A 140 8.65 -10.30 17.23
C PRO A 140 9.07 -9.90 15.81
N VAL A 141 8.66 -10.69 14.82
CA VAL A 141 8.86 -10.43 13.39
C VAL A 141 7.54 -10.48 12.63
N TRP A 142 7.38 -9.60 11.65
CA TRP A 142 6.19 -9.54 10.81
C TRP A 142 6.42 -10.32 9.52
N GLY A 143 5.87 -11.54 9.47
CA GLY A 143 5.78 -12.36 8.28
C GLY A 143 4.77 -11.85 7.26
N MET A 144 4.38 -12.69 6.31
CA MET A 144 3.37 -12.32 5.30
C MET A 144 1.94 -12.37 5.83
N ARG A 145 1.65 -13.34 6.71
CA ARG A 145 0.29 -13.68 7.18
C ARG A 145 0.04 -13.32 8.63
N SER A 146 1.09 -13.16 9.41
CA SER A 146 1.05 -12.99 10.86
C SER A 146 2.31 -12.33 11.37
N ILE A 147 2.26 -11.92 12.63
CA ILE A 147 3.40 -11.54 13.45
C ILE A 147 3.67 -12.71 14.39
N ASP A 148 4.89 -13.20 14.35
CA ASP A 148 5.38 -14.37 15.07
C ASP A 148 6.65 -14.02 15.84
N CYS A 149 6.94 -14.76 16.90
CA CYS A 149 8.24 -14.70 17.57
C CYS A 149 9.23 -15.57 16.78
N SER A 150 10.36 -15.01 16.36
CA SER A 150 11.35 -15.79 15.61
C SER A 150 12.05 -16.87 16.45
N GLU A 151 12.05 -16.71 17.78
CA GLU A 151 12.74 -17.63 18.69
C GLU A 151 11.89 -18.86 19.03
N CYS A 152 10.63 -18.66 19.45
CA CYS A 152 9.74 -19.75 19.85
C CYS A 152 8.63 -20.09 18.84
N GLY A 153 8.50 -19.32 17.76
CA GLY A 153 7.48 -19.53 16.72
C GLY A 153 6.04 -19.18 17.13
N THR A 154 5.84 -18.65 18.34
CA THR A 154 4.49 -18.30 18.83
C THR A 154 3.88 -17.18 18.00
N VAL A 155 2.62 -17.36 17.57
CA VAL A 155 1.86 -16.34 16.83
C VAL A 155 1.38 -15.26 17.80
N LEU A 156 1.95 -14.06 17.69
CA LEU A 156 1.61 -12.91 18.53
C LEU A 156 0.42 -12.13 17.97
N SER A 157 0.25 -12.12 16.65
CA SER A 157 -0.88 -11.46 16.00
C SER A 157 -1.11 -12.04 14.60
N ARG A 158 -2.37 -12.17 14.19
CA ARG A 158 -2.75 -12.73 12.87
C ARG A 158 -2.85 -11.68 11.78
N THR A 159 -2.35 -10.47 12.00
CA THR A 159 -2.42 -9.38 11.02
C THR A 159 -1.53 -9.66 9.81
N ALA A 160 -2.13 -9.78 8.63
CA ALA A 160 -1.40 -9.88 7.37
C ALA A 160 -0.66 -8.58 7.03
N ARG A 161 0.52 -8.71 6.45
CA ARG A 161 1.41 -7.57 6.18
C ARG A 161 1.03 -6.87 4.87
N PRO A 162 0.71 -5.56 4.88
CA PRO A 162 0.54 -4.81 3.64
C PRO A 162 1.89 -4.65 2.91
N ASP A 163 1.88 -4.19 1.66
CA ASP A 163 3.16 -3.87 1.01
C ASP A 163 3.88 -2.80 1.86
N LEU A 164 5.18 -2.94 2.07
CA LEU A 164 5.96 -1.93 2.79
C LEU A 164 6.83 -1.14 1.81
N GLY A 165 6.61 -1.25 0.49
CA GLY A 165 7.40 -0.55 -0.54
C GLY A 165 8.85 -1.04 -0.54
N ARG A 166 9.07 -2.27 -0.12
CA ARG A 166 10.40 -2.87 -0.08
C ARG A 166 10.83 -3.23 -1.48
N THR A 167 12.14 -3.27 -1.69
CA THR A 167 12.72 -3.87 -2.90
C THR A 167 12.29 -5.33 -2.97
N ARG A 168 11.83 -5.74 -4.14
CA ARG A 168 11.36 -7.11 -4.41
C ARG A 168 12.39 -7.83 -5.27
N SER A 169 12.57 -9.12 -5.01
CA SER A 169 13.34 -10.04 -5.86
C SER A 169 12.76 -10.15 -7.28
N ASP A 170 11.44 -10.03 -7.43
CA ASP A 170 10.69 -10.28 -8.69
C ASP A 170 10.91 -9.19 -9.77
N GLY A 171 11.79 -8.21 -9.53
CA GLY A 171 12.05 -7.09 -10.43
C GLY A 171 11.09 -5.91 -10.29
N TRP A 172 11.53 -4.74 -10.77
CA TRP A 172 10.84 -3.47 -10.55
C TRP A 172 9.51 -3.35 -11.29
N MET A 173 9.41 -3.88 -12.52
CA MET A 173 8.18 -3.82 -13.34
C MET A 173 7.06 -4.67 -12.72
N ALA A 174 7.35 -5.94 -12.41
CA ALA A 174 6.37 -6.85 -11.81
C ALA A 174 5.90 -6.33 -10.44
N GLY A 175 6.81 -5.78 -9.63
CA GLY A 175 6.45 -5.15 -8.36
C GLY A 175 5.60 -3.89 -8.51
N THR A 176 5.80 -3.11 -9.57
CA THR A 176 5.00 -1.90 -9.87
C THR A 176 3.61 -2.29 -10.34
N LEU A 177 3.50 -3.23 -11.28
CA LEU A 177 2.21 -3.73 -11.77
C LEU A 177 1.38 -4.34 -10.63
N ARG A 178 2.01 -5.16 -9.78
CA ARG A 178 1.34 -5.74 -8.61
C ARG A 178 0.82 -4.66 -7.67
N LEU A 179 1.60 -3.61 -7.38
CA LEU A 179 1.13 -2.52 -6.52
C LEU A 179 0.00 -1.71 -7.17
N LEU A 180 -0.01 -1.55 -8.49
CA LEU A 180 -1.14 -0.92 -9.19
C LEU A 180 -2.41 -1.75 -9.06
N MET A 181 -2.32 -3.08 -9.10
CA MET A 181 -3.45 -3.99 -8.94
C MET A 181 -3.94 -4.09 -7.50
N THR A 182 -3.03 -4.21 -6.54
CA THR A 182 -3.35 -4.48 -5.13
C THR A 182 -3.45 -3.22 -4.30
N ASP A 183 -2.96 -2.09 -4.82
CA ASP A 183 -2.99 -0.78 -4.18
C ASP A 183 -2.35 -0.76 -2.77
N GLY A 184 -1.47 -1.72 -2.50
CA GLY A 184 -0.77 -1.89 -1.22
C GLY A 184 -1.42 -2.86 -0.23
N TYR A 185 -2.61 -3.39 -0.55
CA TYR A 185 -3.27 -4.37 0.31
C TYR A 185 -2.47 -5.67 0.47
N PRO A 186 -2.58 -6.33 1.64
CA PRO A 186 -1.97 -7.64 1.86
C PRO A 186 -2.44 -8.65 0.81
N MET A 187 -1.49 -9.37 0.22
CA MET A 187 -1.75 -10.41 -0.78
C MET A 187 -2.02 -11.78 -0.14
N ALA A 188 -1.44 -12.00 1.04
CA ALA A 188 -1.67 -13.22 1.77
C ALA A 188 -2.86 -13.01 2.70
N GLU A 189 -3.77 -13.98 2.73
CA GLU A 189 -4.84 -13.98 3.70
C GLU A 189 -4.26 -14.13 5.11
N PRO A 190 -4.78 -13.38 6.11
CA PRO A 190 -4.47 -13.60 7.52
C PRO A 190 -4.50 -15.09 7.89
N LEU A 191 -3.78 -15.46 8.95
CA LEU A 191 -4.01 -16.78 9.53
C LEU A 191 -5.45 -16.85 10.06
N PRO A 192 -6.17 -17.96 9.84
CA PRO A 192 -7.54 -18.12 10.36
C PRO A 192 -7.53 -18.01 11.89
N GLU A 193 -8.58 -17.44 12.48
CA GLU A 193 -8.75 -17.45 13.93
C GLU A 193 -8.79 -18.90 14.44
N PRO A 194 -8.25 -19.19 15.63
CA PRO A 194 -8.38 -20.52 16.20
C PRO A 194 -9.88 -20.78 16.40
N LYS A 195 -10.37 -21.93 15.93
CA LYS A 195 -11.74 -22.35 16.21
C LYS A 195 -11.85 -22.49 17.73
N VAL A 196 -12.65 -21.65 18.36
CA VAL A 196 -13.03 -21.86 19.76
C VAL A 196 -13.94 -23.09 19.73
N GLU A 197 -13.41 -24.23 20.17
CA GLU A 197 -14.25 -25.38 20.47
C GLU A 197 -15.09 -24.96 21.69
N GLU A 198 -16.38 -24.67 21.45
CA GLU A 198 -17.36 -24.50 22.51
C GLU A 198 -17.51 -25.86 23.20
N GLU A 199 -16.88 -26.02 24.38
CA GLU A 199 -17.15 -27.10 25.34
C GLU A 199 -18.46 -26.87 26.10
#